data_AF-A0A7Y2DSK9-F1
#
_entry.id   AF-A0A7Y2DSK9-F1
#
_cell.length_a   1.000
_cell.length_b   1.000
_cell.length_c   1.000
_cell.angle_alpha   90.00
_cell.angle_beta   90.00
_cell.angle_gamma   90.00
#
_symmetry.space_group_name_H-M   'P 1'
#
loop_
_entity.id
_entity.type
_entity.pdbx_description
1 polymer ?
#
loop_
_entity_poly.entity_id
_entity_poly.type
_entity_poly.pdbx_seq_one_letter_code
_entity_poly.pdbx_strand_id
1 'polypeptide(L)'
;VIGRNGLYIEPDLEYLENYINGGEISNCAGVGKCSYTNREELGYAYAKMLTDKKHNSQIYNLVGEPISQNKLAELINQVFNTELVYNPVSVRAYASERKEELGEFIGTIIAGIYEGISIGAFDVRSDFEKAVGRPHKPAIEMIREWKKEHYKN
;
A
#
# COMPACT_ATOMS: atom_id res chain seq x y z
N VAL A 1 -4.60 14.53 18.79
CA VAL A 1 -4.94 13.28 18.05
C VAL A 1 -3.68 12.76 17.40
N ILE A 2 -3.50 11.44 17.27
CA ILE A 2 -2.41 10.80 16.52
C ILE A 2 -3.03 9.91 15.44
N GLY A 3 -2.69 10.15 14.18
CA GLY A 3 -2.98 9.23 13.07
C GLY A 3 -1.75 8.39 12.75
N ARG A 4 -1.86 7.07 12.84
CA ARG A 4 -0.85 6.13 12.36
C ARG A 4 -1.24 5.72 10.94
N ASN A 5 -0.54 6.29 9.97
CA ASN A 5 -0.84 6.09 8.55
C ASN A 5 -0.46 4.67 8.11
N GLY A 6 -1.28 4.08 7.23
CA GLY A 6 -0.88 2.91 6.46
C GLY A 6 0.16 3.22 5.40
N LEU A 7 0.66 2.16 4.77
CA LEU A 7 1.48 2.28 3.57
C LEU A 7 0.63 2.78 2.41
N TYR A 8 1.15 3.73 1.65
CA TYR A 8 0.50 4.24 0.45
C TYR A 8 0.51 3.18 -0.65
N ILE A 9 -0.63 2.98 -1.31
CA ILE A 9 -0.71 2.10 -2.49
C ILE A 9 -0.13 2.76 -3.73
N GLU A 10 -0.06 4.09 -3.75
CA GLU A 10 0.38 4.86 -4.91
C GLU A 10 1.79 4.50 -5.40
N PRO A 11 2.83 4.31 -4.57
CA PRO A 11 4.14 3.87 -5.05
C PRO A 11 4.11 2.55 -5.84
N ASP A 12 3.24 1.60 -5.46
CA ASP A 12 3.05 0.36 -6.23
C ASP A 12 2.40 0.63 -7.59
N LEU A 13 1.50 1.62 -7.67
CA LEU A 13 0.81 2.01 -8.90
C LEU A 13 1.65 2.95 -9.79
N GLU A 14 2.54 3.74 -9.21
CA GLU A 14 3.57 4.53 -9.90
C GLU A 14 4.60 3.60 -10.58
N TYR A 15 4.88 2.44 -9.98
CA TYR A 15 5.80 1.43 -10.51
C TYR A 15 5.15 0.44 -11.50
N LEU A 16 3.86 0.63 -11.82
CA LEU A 16 3.06 -0.31 -12.58
C LEU A 16 3.66 -0.71 -13.94
N GLU A 17 4.22 0.24 -14.70
CA GLU A 17 4.82 -0.08 -16.00
C GLU A 17 5.99 -1.06 -15.90
N ASN A 18 6.78 -0.99 -14.82
CA ASN A 18 7.87 -1.94 -14.57
C ASN A 18 7.33 -3.33 -14.26
N TYR A 19 6.26 -3.43 -13.47
CA TYR A 19 5.58 -4.71 -13.24
C TYR A 19 5.04 -5.29 -14.54
N ILE A 20 4.40 -4.49 -15.39
CA ILE A 20 3.87 -4.93 -16.69
C ILE A 20 4.99 -5.40 -17.61
N ASN A 21 6.09 -4.66 -17.71
CA ASN A 21 7.25 -5.04 -18.52
C ASN A 21 7.95 -6.30 -18.00
N GLY A 22 7.98 -6.50 -16.67
CA GLY A 22 8.52 -7.69 -16.03
C GLY A 22 7.58 -8.89 -16.02
N GLY A 23 6.28 -8.67 -16.23
CA GLY A 23 5.24 -9.70 -16.13
C GLY A 23 4.91 -10.16 -14.70
N GLU A 24 5.54 -9.57 -13.69
CA GLU A 24 5.38 -9.96 -12.29
C GLU A 24 5.52 -8.80 -11.31
N ILE A 25 4.92 -8.96 -10.13
CA ILE A 25 5.28 -8.21 -8.93
C ILE A 25 6.32 -9.05 -8.18
N SER A 26 7.53 -8.54 -8.02
CA SER A 26 8.63 -9.26 -7.37
C SER A 26 9.13 -8.48 -6.15
N ASN A 27 8.94 -9.03 -4.94
CA ASN A 27 9.42 -8.44 -3.69
C ASN A 27 9.54 -9.50 -2.56
N CYS A 28 10.03 -9.08 -1.39
CA CYS A 28 10.25 -9.97 -0.25
C CYS A 28 9.11 -10.05 0.78
N ALA A 29 7.89 -9.59 0.44
CA ALA A 29 6.73 -9.63 1.36
C ALA A 29 6.26 -11.05 1.70
N GLY A 30 6.60 -12.06 0.87
CA GLY A 30 6.14 -13.43 1.05
C GLY A 30 4.61 -13.52 1.13
N VAL A 31 4.10 -14.16 2.18
CA VAL A 31 2.65 -14.30 2.44
C VAL A 31 2.10 -13.18 3.34
N GLY A 32 2.94 -12.21 3.71
CA GLY A 32 2.57 -11.09 4.56
C GLY A 32 1.46 -10.24 3.96
N LYS A 33 0.71 -9.55 4.83
CA LYS A 33 -0.35 -8.64 4.44
C LYS A 33 0.02 -7.21 4.80
N CYS A 34 -0.44 -6.29 3.95
CA CYS A 34 -0.29 -4.87 4.16
C CYS A 34 -1.68 -4.21 4.19
N SER A 35 -1.98 -3.50 5.28
CA SER A 35 -3.13 -2.61 5.38
C SER A 35 -2.81 -1.29 4.68
N TYR A 36 -3.00 -1.26 3.35
CA TYR A 36 -2.76 -0.09 2.52
C TYR A 36 -3.75 1.05 2.80
N THR A 37 -3.35 2.28 2.49
CA THR A 37 -4.19 3.48 2.38
C THR A 37 -3.82 4.24 1.10
N ASN A 38 -4.56 5.29 0.75
CA ASN A 38 -4.08 6.31 -0.18
C ASN A 38 -4.05 7.69 0.49
N ARG A 39 -3.39 8.66 -0.17
CA ARG A 39 -3.29 10.03 0.34
C ARG A 39 -4.65 10.74 0.46
N GLU A 40 -5.62 10.41 -0.41
CA GLU A 40 -6.96 11.02 -0.38
C GLU A 40 -7.75 10.60 0.87
N GLU A 41 -7.78 9.30 1.20
CA GLU A 41 -8.43 8.76 2.40
C GLU A 41 -7.80 9.35 3.66
N LEU A 42 -6.47 9.50 3.69
CA LEU A 42 -5.79 10.17 4.79
C LEU A 42 -6.15 11.65 4.88
N GLY A 43 -6.17 12.38 3.75
CA GLY A 43 -6.58 13.78 3.72
C GLY A 43 -7.97 13.97 4.31
N TYR A 44 -8.92 13.10 3.92
CA TYR A 44 -10.27 13.09 4.47
C TYR A 44 -10.29 12.79 5.98
N ALA A 45 -9.54 11.77 6.41
CA ALA A 45 -9.45 11.40 7.83
C ALA A 45 -8.86 12.53 8.69
N TYR A 46 -7.75 13.14 8.25
CA TYR A 46 -7.15 14.25 8.97
C TYR A 46 -8.06 15.47 9.02
N ALA A 47 -8.78 15.79 7.94
CA ALA A 47 -9.76 16.87 7.96
C ALA A 47 -10.85 16.66 9.03
N LYS A 48 -11.36 15.43 9.18
CA LYS A 48 -12.31 15.07 10.25
C LYS A 48 -11.67 15.15 11.63
N MET A 49 -10.50 14.54 11.80
CA MET A 49 -9.80 14.46 13.08
C MET A 49 -9.39 15.83 13.63
N LEU A 50 -9.05 16.78 12.76
CA LEU A 50 -8.62 18.13 13.16
C LEU A 50 -9.77 19.10 13.44
N THR A 51 -10.99 18.81 12.94
CA THR A 51 -12.14 19.73 13.05
C THR A 51 -13.13 19.35 14.14
N ASP A 52 -13.09 18.10 14.64
CA ASP A 52 -13.97 17.61 15.70
C ASP A 52 -13.19 17.27 17.00
N LYS A 53 -13.58 17.91 18.11
CA LYS A 53 -12.92 17.75 19.42
C LYS A 53 -12.98 16.32 19.97
N LYS A 54 -13.90 15.46 19.51
CA LYS A 54 -14.00 14.06 19.95
C LYS A 54 -12.72 13.25 19.68
N HIS A 55 -11.88 13.72 18.75
CA HIS A 55 -10.64 13.04 18.39
C HIS A 55 -9.44 13.42 19.28
N ASN A 56 -9.61 14.37 20.21
CA ASN A 56 -8.54 14.77 21.13
C ASN A 56 -8.04 13.58 21.94
N SER A 57 -6.71 13.48 22.07
CA SER A 57 -6.00 12.40 22.77
C SER A 57 -6.28 10.97 22.26
N GLN A 58 -6.89 10.81 21.08
CA GLN A 58 -7.08 9.50 20.46
C GLN A 58 -5.91 9.13 19.56
N ILE A 59 -5.69 7.82 19.40
CA ILE A 59 -4.77 7.20 18.45
C ILE A 59 -5.61 6.35 17.49
N TYR A 60 -5.37 6.47 16.18
CA TYR A 60 -6.07 5.73 15.15
C TYR A 60 -5.09 5.09 14.17
N ASN A 61 -5.28 3.81 13.84
CA ASN A 61 -4.66 3.21 12.66
C ASN A 61 -5.50 3.57 11.42
N LEU A 62 -4.98 4.46 10.58
CA LEU A 62 -5.65 4.97 9.40
C LEU A 62 -5.26 4.13 8.18
N VAL A 63 -5.90 2.97 8.07
CA VAL A 63 -5.60 1.94 7.06
C VAL A 63 -6.86 1.34 6.48
N GLY A 64 -6.75 0.72 5.30
CA GLY A 64 -7.77 -0.13 4.70
C GLY A 64 -7.71 -1.58 5.19
N GLU A 65 -8.38 -2.46 4.44
CA GLU A 65 -8.33 -3.91 4.66
C GLU A 65 -6.93 -4.47 4.30
N PRO A 66 -6.32 -5.33 5.14
CA PRO A 66 -5.04 -5.96 4.83
C PRO A 66 -5.12 -6.90 3.62
N ILE A 67 -4.25 -6.68 2.63
CA ILE A 67 -4.14 -7.54 1.43
C ILE A 67 -2.71 -8.07 1.25
N SER A 68 -2.58 -9.26 0.66
CA SER A 68 -1.27 -9.80 0.26
C SER A 68 -0.82 -9.25 -1.09
N GLN A 69 0.44 -9.46 -1.45
CA GLN A 69 0.96 -9.07 -2.77
C GLN A 69 0.32 -9.87 -3.92
N ASN A 70 -0.02 -11.15 -3.68
CA ASN A 70 -0.87 -11.93 -4.61
C ASN A 70 -2.19 -11.21 -4.87
N LYS A 71 -2.85 -10.74 -3.80
CA LYS A 71 -4.12 -10.03 -3.93
C LYS A 71 -3.93 -8.69 -4.65
N LEU A 72 -2.85 -7.95 -4.38
CA LEU A 72 -2.52 -6.72 -5.10
C LEU A 72 -2.40 -6.98 -6.61
N ALA A 73 -1.66 -8.02 -7.02
CA ALA A 73 -1.54 -8.44 -8.42
C ALA A 73 -2.90 -8.76 -9.05
N GLU A 74 -3.75 -9.53 -8.36
CA GLU A 74 -5.13 -9.82 -8.83
C GLU A 74 -5.95 -8.55 -9.06
N LEU A 75 -5.89 -7.58 -8.13
CA LEU A 75 -6.66 -6.34 -8.25
C LEU A 75 -6.13 -5.45 -9.39
N ILE A 76 -4.80 -5.40 -9.57
CA ILE A 76 -4.18 -4.70 -10.71
C ILE A 76 -4.63 -5.35 -12.02
N ASN A 77 -4.55 -6.68 -12.13
CA ASN A 77 -5.00 -7.43 -13.30
C ASN A 77 -6.45 -7.13 -13.65
N GLN A 78 -7.32 -7.11 -12.64
CA GLN A 78 -8.74 -6.79 -12.82
C GLN A 78 -8.96 -5.37 -13.37
N VAL A 79 -8.18 -4.37 -12.94
CA VAL A 79 -8.39 -2.96 -13.32
C VAL A 79 -7.68 -2.61 -14.62
N PHE A 80 -6.46 -3.11 -14.82
CA PHE A 80 -5.59 -2.77 -15.95
C PHE A 80 -5.65 -3.79 -17.09
N ASN A 81 -6.36 -4.90 -16.92
CA ASN A 81 -6.43 -6.00 -17.89
C ASN A 81 -5.03 -6.54 -18.22
N THR A 82 -4.27 -6.84 -17.17
CA THR A 82 -2.93 -7.43 -17.20
C THR A 82 -2.96 -8.87 -16.68
N GLU A 83 -1.83 -9.59 -16.79
CA GLU A 83 -1.68 -10.97 -16.32
C GLU A 83 -0.50 -11.11 -15.34
N LEU A 84 -0.33 -10.15 -14.44
CA LEU A 84 0.74 -10.15 -13.45
C LEU A 84 0.59 -11.32 -12.47
N VAL A 85 1.70 -11.97 -12.17
CA VAL A 85 1.81 -12.92 -11.06
C VAL A 85 2.66 -12.31 -9.94
N TYR A 86 2.45 -12.73 -8.70
CA TYR A 86 3.35 -12.36 -7.61
C TYR A 86 4.43 -13.43 -7.44
N ASN A 87 5.69 -13.01 -7.51
CA ASN A 87 6.86 -13.86 -7.37
C ASN A 87 7.65 -13.46 -6.10
N PRO A 88 7.43 -14.13 -4.95
CA PRO A 88 8.15 -13.80 -3.74
C PRO A 88 9.64 -14.18 -3.83
N VAL A 89 10.52 -13.24 -3.48
CA VAL A 89 11.97 -13.47 -3.41
C VAL A 89 12.49 -13.35 -1.97
N SER A 90 13.71 -13.82 -1.72
CA SER A 90 14.33 -13.65 -0.39
C SER A 90 14.61 -12.18 -0.09
N VAL A 91 14.56 -11.79 1.20
CA VAL A 91 14.93 -10.44 1.66
C VAL A 91 16.31 -10.03 1.16
N ARG A 92 17.29 -10.93 1.20
CA ARG A 92 18.66 -10.66 0.72
C ARG A 92 18.68 -10.34 -0.78
N ALA A 93 18.01 -11.16 -1.59
CA ALA A 93 17.96 -10.95 -3.04
C ALA A 93 17.29 -9.62 -3.38
N TYR A 94 16.14 -9.34 -2.76
CA TYR A 94 15.42 -8.08 -2.97
C TYR A 94 16.23 -6.86 -2.50
N ALA A 95 16.88 -6.94 -1.34
CA ALA A 95 17.72 -5.85 -0.86
C ALA A 95 18.91 -5.56 -1.77
N SER A 96 19.59 -6.60 -2.27
CA SER A 96 20.70 -6.42 -3.22
C SER A 96 20.22 -5.73 -4.50
N GLU A 97 19.12 -6.20 -5.06
CA GLU A 97 18.57 -5.71 -6.31
C GLU A 97 18.04 -4.26 -6.17
N ARG A 98 17.27 -3.95 -5.12
CA ARG A 98 16.81 -2.57 -4.84
C ARG A 98 17.96 -1.59 -4.60
N LYS A 99 19.08 -2.03 -4.00
CA LYS A 99 20.28 -1.19 -3.80
C LYS A 99 21.01 -0.92 -5.11
N GLU A 100 21.02 -1.88 -6.03
CA GLU A 100 21.58 -1.71 -7.37
C GLU A 100 20.76 -0.71 -8.19
N GLU A 101 19.42 -0.82 -8.16
CA GLU A 101 18.53 0.08 -8.90
C GLU A 101 18.44 1.49 -8.29
N LEU A 102 18.31 1.60 -6.97
CA LEU A 102 17.93 2.84 -6.28
C LEU A 102 19.03 3.42 -5.38
N GLY A 103 20.19 2.76 -5.34
CA GLY A 103 21.31 3.12 -4.45
C GLY A 103 21.16 2.60 -3.03
N GLU A 104 22.27 2.61 -2.28
CA GLU A 104 22.38 1.97 -0.96
C GLU A 104 21.30 2.42 0.03
N PHE A 105 21.05 3.73 0.09
CA PHE A 105 20.13 4.31 1.08
C PHE A 105 18.66 3.95 0.79
N ILE A 106 18.16 4.31 -0.41
CA ILE A 106 16.76 4.09 -0.78
C ILE A 106 16.46 2.60 -0.95
N GLY A 107 17.38 1.84 -1.55
CA GLY A 107 17.24 0.39 -1.69
C GLY A 107 17.10 -0.34 -0.36
N THR A 108 17.88 0.06 0.66
CA THR A 108 17.75 -0.48 2.03
C THR A 108 16.36 -0.21 2.62
N ILE A 109 15.85 1.01 2.47
CA ILE A 109 14.55 1.39 3.02
C ILE A 109 13.43 0.60 2.37
N ILE A 110 13.41 0.50 1.04
CA ILE A 110 12.35 -0.23 0.31
C ILE A 110 12.38 -1.71 0.65
N ALA A 111 13.56 -2.33 0.66
CA ALA A 111 13.67 -3.74 1.05
C ALA A 111 13.21 -3.97 2.50
N GLY A 112 13.53 -3.06 3.42
CA GLY A 112 13.08 -3.11 4.80
C GLY A 112 11.57 -2.96 4.97
N ILE A 113 10.90 -2.16 4.13
CA ILE A 113 9.43 -2.04 4.13
C ILE A 113 8.81 -3.40 3.81
N TYR A 114 9.25 -4.04 2.73
CA TYR A 114 8.71 -5.33 2.30
C TYR A 114 9.06 -6.48 3.24
N GLU A 115 10.26 -6.46 3.85
CA GLU A 115 10.59 -7.37 4.96
C GLU A 115 9.62 -7.16 6.14
N GLY A 116 9.33 -5.90 6.48
CA GLY A 116 8.33 -5.53 7.49
C GLY A 116 6.94 -6.10 7.20
N ILE A 117 6.50 -6.06 5.93
CA ILE A 117 5.24 -6.69 5.50
C ILE A 117 5.31 -8.21 5.73
N SER A 118 6.43 -8.85 5.38
CA SER A 118 6.65 -10.30 5.53
C SER A 118 6.50 -10.78 6.97
N ILE A 119 7.00 -10.01 7.93
CA ILE A 119 6.92 -10.32 9.36
C ILE A 119 5.63 -9.81 10.03
N GLY A 120 4.68 -9.27 9.27
CA GLY A 120 3.36 -8.86 9.77
C GLY A 120 3.31 -7.47 10.41
N ALA A 121 4.35 -6.64 10.26
CA ALA A 121 4.36 -5.30 10.85
C ALA A 121 3.30 -4.35 10.25
N PHE A 122 2.80 -4.67 9.05
CA PHE A 122 1.78 -3.91 8.32
C PHE A 122 0.39 -4.56 8.35
N ASP A 123 0.21 -5.71 9.01
CA ASP A 123 -1.11 -6.35 9.20
C ASP A 123 -1.77 -5.78 10.46
N VAL A 124 -2.24 -4.54 10.32
CA VAL A 124 -2.82 -3.76 11.42
C VAL A 124 -4.33 -3.59 11.24
N ARG A 125 -5.06 -3.70 12.35
CA ARG A 125 -6.51 -3.45 12.38
C ARG A 125 -6.80 -1.98 12.10
N SER A 126 -7.75 -1.73 11.20
CA SER A 126 -8.23 -0.39 10.87
C SER A 126 -9.07 0.23 11.99
N ASP A 127 -8.79 1.50 12.29
CA ASP A 127 -9.69 2.38 13.04
C ASP A 127 -10.29 3.48 12.15
N PHE A 128 -10.15 3.37 10.82
CA PHE A 128 -10.54 4.42 9.90
C PHE A 128 -12.03 4.80 10.05
N GLU A 129 -12.90 3.80 10.11
CA GLU A 129 -14.34 4.04 10.28
C GLU A 129 -14.66 4.75 11.60
N LYS A 130 -13.95 4.43 12.67
CA LYS A 130 -14.09 5.13 13.96
C LYS A 130 -13.67 6.59 13.86
N ALA A 131 -12.62 6.89 13.11
CA ALA A 131 -12.14 8.26 12.90
C ALA A 131 -13.05 9.07 11.96
N VAL A 132 -13.63 8.41 10.95
CA VAL A 132 -14.21 9.08 9.79
C VAL A 132 -15.74 8.99 9.72
N GLY A 133 -16.33 7.95 10.29
CA GLY A 133 -17.78 7.68 10.25
C GLY A 133 -18.25 6.91 9.00
N ARG A 134 -17.32 6.39 8.20
CA ARG A 134 -17.57 5.46 7.08
C ARG A 134 -16.39 4.51 6.90
N PRO A 135 -16.55 3.33 6.29
CA PRO A 135 -15.43 2.46 5.99
C PRO A 135 -14.39 3.14 5.08
N HIS A 136 -13.14 2.70 5.20
CA HIS A 136 -12.07 3.05 4.26
C HIS A 136 -12.41 2.50 2.87
N LYS A 137 -12.02 3.22 1.81
CA LYS A 137 -12.18 2.72 0.42
C LYS A 137 -11.49 1.35 0.26
N PRO A 138 -12.12 0.35 -0.35
CA PRO A 138 -11.44 -0.90 -0.69
C PRO A 138 -10.27 -0.66 -1.65
N ALA A 139 -9.23 -1.50 -1.59
CA ALA A 139 -8.04 -1.34 -2.44
C ALA A 139 -8.37 -1.28 -3.94
N ILE A 140 -9.35 -2.06 -4.41
CA ILE A 140 -9.80 -2.03 -5.80
C ILE A 140 -10.31 -0.66 -6.25
N GLU A 141 -10.98 0.08 -5.36
CA GLU A 141 -11.48 1.43 -5.68
C GLU A 141 -10.33 2.42 -5.77
N MET A 142 -9.34 2.34 -4.87
CA MET A 142 -8.13 3.16 -4.96
C MET A 142 -7.39 2.93 -6.29
N ILE A 143 -7.31 1.69 -6.76
CA ILE A 143 -6.66 1.32 -8.04
C ILE A 143 -7.49 1.85 -9.24
N ARG A 144 -8.82 1.79 -9.17
CA ARG A 144 -9.72 2.35 -10.21
C ARG A 144 -9.63 3.87 -10.31
N GLU A 145 -9.60 4.54 -9.16
CA GLU A 145 -9.42 6.00 -9.07
C GLU A 145 -8.08 6.41 -9.67
N TRP A 146 -7.00 5.72 -9.30
CA TRP A 146 -5.67 5.92 -9.89
C TRP A 146 -5.71 5.80 -11.42
N LYS A 147 -6.31 4.72 -11.95
CA LYS A 147 -6.45 4.52 -13.41
C LYS A 147 -7.17 5.69 -14.06
N LYS A 148 -8.30 6.12 -13.50
CA LYS A 148 -9.10 7.23 -14.04
C LYS A 148 -8.31 8.54 -14.08
N GLU A 149 -7.47 8.80 -13.09
CA GLU A 149 -6.70 10.04 -12.98
C GLU A 149 -5.49 10.07 -13.92
N HIS A 150 -4.80 8.94 -14.08
CA HIS A 150 -3.50 8.87 -14.76
C HIS A 150 -3.57 8.27 -16.17
N TYR A 151 -4.55 7.41 -16.43
CA TYR A 151 -4.73 6.72 -17.70
C TYR A 151 -6.06 7.17 -18.31
N LYS A 152 -6.03 8.35 -18.93
CA LYS A 152 -7.15 8.85 -19.73
C LYS A 152 -7.29 8.00 -20.99
N ASN A 153 -8.29 7.14 -21.02
CA ASN A 153 -8.94 6.70 -22.25
C ASN A 153 -10.29 7.40 -22.35
#